data_AF-A0A9E6CGL6-F1
#
_entry.id   AF-A0A9E6CGL6-F1
#
_cell.length_a   1.000
_cell.length_b   1.000
_cell.length_c   1.000
_cell.angle_alpha   90.00
_cell.angle_beta   90.00
_cell.angle_gamma   90.00
#
_symmetry.space_group_name_H-M   'P 1'
#
loop_
_entity.id
_entity.type
_entity.pdbx_description
1 polymer ?
#
loop_
_entity_poly.entity_id
_entity_poly.type
_entity_poly.pdbx_seq_one_letter_code
_entity_poly.pdbx_strand_id
1 'polypeptide(L)'
;MSKKRRSRFERESKAVVYFNPERDPDVLKALFDCQLLTTSQIANLFFPSKQVAVKRLRKLFDGKFVERIHRPVVVGTKEPLYTLGKEGIEYLVEEMGLNEKDVRKSRIKARKRNDTAYPHIIGVNQIRVAFDSASRFRDDYSMLFWQYDTELRDEKNRSFKVKNPDNPKTSLLVTPDAFFGIETPKGKAYLFVEYQRGKVNASRFRNKMLAYAAFWRDKKNGFESVFPYKGFRVLVITEQKVDGFIRATSKVDDLLQIYYFINEVSITSDVLFDVPDAILKPVWRAVNKDSLQCLFQ
;
A
#
# COMPACT_ATOMS: atom_id res chain seq x y z
N MET A 1 13.55 -40.25 -17.54
CA MET A 1 13.76 -38.91 -18.15
C MET A 1 13.08 -37.85 -17.29
N SER A 2 13.83 -36.94 -16.68
CA SER A 2 13.26 -35.82 -15.89
C SER A 2 12.47 -34.89 -16.81
N LYS A 3 11.15 -34.79 -16.61
CA LYS A 3 10.28 -33.87 -17.36
C LYS A 3 10.80 -32.44 -17.20
N LYS A 4 11.16 -31.78 -18.30
CA LYS A 4 11.71 -30.40 -18.31
C LYS A 4 10.75 -29.48 -17.54
N ARG A 5 11.26 -28.80 -16.51
CA ARG A 5 10.47 -27.88 -15.68
C ARG A 5 10.01 -26.70 -16.55
N ARG A 6 8.69 -26.52 -16.67
CA ARG A 6 8.06 -25.43 -17.43
C ARG A 6 8.43 -24.07 -16.86
N SER A 7 8.54 -23.06 -17.73
CA SER A 7 8.78 -21.69 -17.31
C SER A 7 7.65 -21.18 -16.41
N ARG A 8 8.01 -20.37 -15.41
CA ARG A 8 7.02 -19.72 -14.54
C ARG A 8 6.12 -18.72 -15.27
N PHE A 9 6.50 -18.25 -16.47
CA PHE A 9 5.70 -17.31 -17.27
C PHE A 9 4.94 -17.99 -18.41
N GLU A 10 5.20 -19.27 -18.67
CA GLU A 10 4.50 -20.05 -19.68
C GLU A 10 3.27 -20.69 -19.04
N ARG A 11 2.12 -20.64 -19.72
CA ARG A 11 0.84 -21.19 -19.26
C ARG A 11 0.69 -22.66 -19.64
N GLU A 12 -0.15 -23.39 -18.93
CA GLU A 12 -0.63 -24.69 -19.37
C GLU A 12 -1.78 -24.54 -20.37
N SER A 13 -1.65 -25.12 -21.56
CA SER A 13 -2.64 -24.96 -22.64
C SER A 13 -3.99 -25.64 -22.38
N LYS A 14 -4.04 -26.67 -21.52
CA LYS A 14 -5.25 -27.43 -21.16
C LYS A 14 -5.47 -27.54 -19.64
N ALA A 15 -5.15 -26.47 -18.89
CA ALA A 15 -5.34 -26.49 -17.45
C ALA A 15 -6.84 -26.49 -17.08
N VAL A 16 -7.28 -27.56 -16.42
CA VAL A 16 -8.54 -27.55 -15.66
C VAL A 16 -8.26 -26.87 -14.33
N VAL A 17 -8.84 -25.69 -14.13
CA VAL A 17 -8.65 -24.93 -12.90
C VAL A 17 -9.89 -25.05 -12.03
N TYR A 18 -9.75 -25.81 -10.94
CA TYR A 18 -10.75 -25.81 -9.89
C TYR A 18 -10.66 -24.50 -9.10
N PHE A 19 -11.64 -23.61 -9.30
CA PHE A 19 -11.77 -22.35 -8.59
C PHE A 19 -12.27 -22.60 -7.16
N ASN A 20 -11.70 -21.92 -6.17
CA ASN A 20 -12.07 -22.05 -4.76
C ASN A 20 -12.89 -20.81 -4.42
N PRO A 21 -14.22 -20.94 -4.25
CA PRO A 21 -15.12 -19.80 -4.09
C PRO A 21 -14.93 -19.08 -2.75
N GLU A 22 -14.30 -19.70 -1.76
CA GLU A 22 -14.11 -19.09 -0.43
C GLU A 22 -12.89 -18.15 -0.37
N ARG A 23 -11.89 -18.34 -1.24
CA ARG A 23 -10.62 -17.58 -1.17
C ARG A 23 -10.21 -16.93 -2.46
N ASP A 24 -10.41 -17.57 -3.61
CA ASP A 24 -9.93 -17.01 -4.87
C ASP A 24 -10.61 -15.67 -5.22
N PRO A 25 -11.90 -15.44 -4.92
CA PRO A 25 -12.53 -14.12 -5.06
C PRO A 25 -11.78 -13.02 -4.29
N ASP A 26 -11.40 -13.31 -3.04
CA ASP A 26 -10.63 -12.39 -2.21
C ASP A 26 -9.25 -12.07 -2.81
N VAL A 27 -8.58 -13.07 -3.38
CA VAL A 27 -7.30 -12.87 -4.10
C VAL A 27 -7.51 -11.95 -5.31
N LEU A 28 -8.57 -12.15 -6.09
CA LEU A 28 -8.89 -11.31 -7.24
C LEU A 28 -9.23 -9.88 -6.80
N LYS A 29 -10.03 -9.72 -5.74
CA LYS A 29 -10.38 -8.41 -5.19
C LYS A 29 -9.14 -7.65 -4.70
N ALA A 30 -8.23 -8.34 -4.01
CA ALA A 30 -6.96 -7.73 -3.59
C ALA A 30 -6.09 -7.31 -4.78
N LEU A 31 -6.05 -8.09 -5.86
CA LEU A 31 -5.33 -7.71 -7.08
C LEU A 31 -6.00 -6.56 -7.84
N PHE A 32 -7.32 -6.46 -7.79
CA PHE A 32 -8.05 -5.30 -8.30
C PHE A 32 -7.67 -4.04 -7.53
N ASP A 33 -7.76 -4.09 -6.20
CA ASP A 33 -7.56 -2.91 -5.36
C ASP A 33 -6.09 -2.47 -5.33
N CYS A 34 -5.17 -3.42 -5.14
CA CYS A 34 -3.74 -3.13 -5.08
C CYS A 34 -3.10 -2.96 -6.46
N GLN A 35 -3.81 -3.32 -7.54
CA GLN A 35 -3.38 -3.42 -8.94
C GLN A 35 -2.30 -4.50 -9.18
N LEU A 36 -1.34 -4.63 -8.25
CA LEU A 36 -0.18 -5.51 -8.31
C LEU A 36 0.21 -6.01 -6.93
N LEU A 37 0.43 -7.32 -6.79
CA LEU A 37 0.97 -7.90 -5.56
C LEU A 37 2.07 -8.93 -5.87
N THR A 38 3.00 -9.08 -4.93
CA THR A 38 3.99 -10.16 -4.95
C THR A 38 3.38 -11.48 -4.49
N THR A 39 4.12 -12.58 -4.61
CA THR A 39 3.66 -13.86 -4.06
C THR A 39 3.56 -13.79 -2.54
N SER A 40 4.57 -13.20 -1.90
CA SER A 40 4.63 -13.09 -0.44
C SER A 40 3.51 -12.20 0.13
N GLN A 41 3.17 -11.11 -0.55
CA GLN A 41 2.04 -10.25 -0.15
C GLN A 41 0.70 -10.98 -0.21
N ILE A 42 0.44 -11.69 -1.32
CA ILE A 42 -0.80 -12.48 -1.47
C ILE A 42 -0.85 -13.59 -0.41
N ALA A 43 0.29 -14.21 -0.15
CA ALA A 43 0.40 -15.28 0.81
C ALA A 43 0.09 -14.81 2.24
N ASN A 44 0.64 -13.67 2.67
CA ASN A 44 0.33 -13.06 3.98
C ASN A 44 -1.15 -12.75 4.20
N LEU A 45 -1.91 -12.51 3.13
CA LEU A 45 -3.33 -12.19 3.24
C LEU A 45 -4.23 -13.43 3.27
N PHE A 46 -3.88 -14.48 2.52
CA PHE A 46 -4.85 -15.53 2.16
C PHE A 46 -4.34 -16.96 2.31
N PHE A 47 -3.08 -17.17 2.66
CA PHE A 47 -2.48 -18.50 2.64
C PHE A 47 -1.64 -18.78 3.89
N PRO A 48 -1.66 -20.03 4.39
CA PRO A 48 -0.87 -20.41 5.57
C PRO A 48 0.64 -20.43 5.28
N SER A 49 1.04 -20.46 4.00
CA SER A 49 2.45 -20.34 3.62
C SER A 49 2.62 -19.87 2.18
N LYS A 50 3.79 -19.29 1.92
CA LYS A 50 4.22 -18.88 0.58
C LYS A 50 4.21 -20.04 -0.43
N GLN A 51 4.58 -21.25 -0.01
CA GLN A 51 4.62 -22.43 -0.88
C GLN A 51 3.21 -22.83 -1.35
N VAL A 52 2.21 -22.75 -0.45
CA VAL A 52 0.81 -23.00 -0.80
C VAL A 52 0.31 -21.92 -1.77
N ALA A 53 0.61 -20.65 -1.51
CA ALA A 53 0.27 -19.55 -2.39
C ALA A 53 0.88 -19.71 -3.79
N VAL A 54 2.17 -20.09 -3.91
CA VAL A 54 2.83 -20.35 -5.21
C VAL A 54 2.06 -21.40 -6.02
N LYS A 55 1.70 -22.52 -5.38
CA LYS A 55 0.94 -23.60 -6.04
C LYS A 55 -0.43 -23.10 -6.49
N ARG A 56 -1.15 -22.36 -5.64
CA ARG A 56 -2.49 -21.85 -5.98
C ARG A 56 -2.44 -20.79 -7.07
N LEU A 57 -1.58 -19.80 -6.93
CA LEU A 57 -1.37 -18.74 -7.92
C LEU A 57 -0.88 -19.27 -9.25
N ARG A 58 -0.21 -20.44 -9.27
CA ARG A 58 0.11 -21.12 -10.52
C ARG A 58 -1.14 -21.64 -11.22
N LYS A 59 -2.08 -22.26 -10.51
CA LYS A 59 -3.35 -22.72 -11.06
C LYS A 59 -4.19 -21.54 -11.57
N LEU A 60 -4.34 -20.49 -10.75
CA LEU A 60 -5.05 -19.27 -11.16
C LEU A 60 -4.38 -18.58 -12.36
N PHE A 61 -3.05 -18.60 -12.40
CA PHE A 61 -2.32 -18.14 -13.57
C PHE A 61 -2.69 -19.02 -14.76
N ASP A 62 -2.51 -20.34 -14.74
CA ASP A 62 -2.81 -21.21 -15.88
C ASP A 62 -4.26 -21.05 -16.40
N GLY A 63 -5.23 -20.86 -15.51
CA GLY A 63 -6.65 -20.60 -15.83
C GLY A 63 -7.00 -19.15 -16.17
N LYS A 64 -6.02 -18.27 -16.42
CA LYS A 64 -6.22 -16.86 -16.84
C LYS A 64 -7.01 -15.97 -15.86
N PHE A 65 -7.23 -16.41 -14.63
CA PHE A 65 -7.78 -15.58 -13.56
C PHE A 65 -6.79 -14.50 -13.12
N VAL A 66 -5.49 -14.82 -13.11
CA VAL A 66 -4.41 -13.86 -12.85
C VAL A 66 -3.40 -13.84 -14.00
N GLU A 67 -2.67 -12.73 -14.09
CA GLU A 67 -1.54 -12.55 -14.99
C GLU A 67 -0.25 -12.34 -14.20
N ARG A 68 0.87 -12.77 -14.78
CA ARG A 68 2.21 -12.54 -14.23
C ARG A 68 2.90 -11.46 -15.04
N ILE A 69 3.36 -10.40 -14.39
CA ILE A 69 4.20 -9.39 -15.04
C ILE A 69 5.64 -9.88 -15.03
N HIS A 70 6.22 -9.99 -16.23
CA HIS A 70 7.63 -10.26 -16.39
C HIS A 70 8.43 -8.99 -16.12
N ARG A 71 9.48 -9.11 -15.30
CA ARG A 71 10.43 -8.03 -15.04
C ARG A 71 11.83 -8.52 -15.40
N PRO A 72 12.61 -7.78 -16.20
CA PRO A 72 14.00 -8.11 -16.42
C PRO A 72 14.72 -8.10 -15.07
N VAL A 73 15.47 -9.16 -14.80
CA VAL A 73 16.29 -9.32 -13.59
C VAL A 73 17.76 -9.32 -14.01
N VAL A 74 18.54 -8.41 -13.42
CA VAL A 74 19.99 -8.32 -13.70
C VAL A 74 20.74 -9.46 -12.99
N VAL A 75 20.31 -9.85 -11.79
CA VAL A 75 20.85 -10.98 -11.02
C VAL A 75 19.73 -11.68 -10.23
N GLY A 76 19.75 -13.02 -10.18
CA GLY A 76 18.83 -13.84 -9.40
C GLY A 76 17.41 -13.94 -9.98
N THR A 77 16.45 -14.40 -9.17
CA THR A 77 15.03 -14.44 -9.55
C THR A 77 14.20 -13.63 -8.56
N LYS A 78 13.58 -12.54 -9.03
CA LYS A 78 12.54 -11.84 -8.27
C LYS A 78 11.25 -12.64 -8.30
N GLU A 79 10.45 -12.53 -7.24
CA GLU A 79 9.09 -13.07 -7.24
C GLU A 79 8.29 -12.53 -8.43
N PRO A 80 7.40 -13.34 -9.03
CA PRO A 80 6.44 -12.82 -9.99
C PRO A 80 5.55 -11.76 -9.33
N LEU A 81 5.30 -10.68 -10.07
CA LEU A 81 4.20 -9.77 -9.75
C LEU A 81 2.93 -10.30 -10.40
N TYR A 82 1.83 -10.27 -9.67
CA TYR A 82 0.52 -10.69 -10.13
C TYR A 82 -0.38 -9.47 -10.33
N THR A 83 -1.20 -9.53 -11.37
CA THR A 83 -2.32 -8.61 -11.61
C THR A 83 -3.51 -9.42 -12.14
N LEU A 84 -4.65 -8.78 -12.40
CA LEU A 84 -5.83 -9.44 -12.94
C LEU A 84 -5.58 -10.02 -14.34
N GLY A 85 -6.01 -11.26 -14.53
CA GLY A 85 -6.16 -11.87 -15.83
C GLY A 85 -7.53 -11.63 -16.44
N LYS A 86 -7.74 -12.16 -17.65
CA LYS A 86 -8.98 -11.91 -18.39
C LYS A 86 -10.19 -12.50 -17.66
N GLU A 87 -10.14 -13.77 -17.31
CA GLU A 87 -11.22 -14.47 -16.60
C GLU A 87 -11.43 -13.90 -15.19
N GLY A 88 -10.38 -13.36 -14.57
CA GLY A 88 -10.49 -12.69 -13.29
C GLY A 88 -11.23 -11.34 -13.37
N ILE A 89 -11.12 -10.63 -14.49
CA ILE A 89 -11.94 -9.43 -14.73
C ILE A 89 -13.40 -9.84 -14.90
N GLU A 90 -13.68 -10.82 -15.76
CA GLU A 90 -15.04 -11.31 -16.03
C GLU A 90 -15.70 -11.75 -14.73
N TYR A 91 -15.02 -12.55 -13.90
CA TYR A 91 -15.49 -12.97 -12.59
C TYR A 91 -15.82 -11.78 -11.66
N LEU A 92 -14.93 -10.79 -11.54
CA LEU A 92 -15.17 -9.63 -10.67
C LEU A 92 -16.37 -8.77 -11.13
N VAL A 93 -16.65 -8.74 -12.43
CA VAL A 93 -17.77 -7.98 -12.99
C VAL A 93 -19.07 -8.74 -12.84
N GLU A 94 -19.09 -10.01 -13.25
CA GLU A 94 -20.30 -10.83 -13.31
C GLU A 94 -20.74 -11.31 -11.92
N GLU A 95 -19.81 -11.81 -11.12
CA GLU A 95 -20.12 -12.46 -9.84
C GLU A 95 -20.05 -11.49 -8.65
N MET A 96 -19.18 -10.47 -8.72
CA MET A 96 -19.03 -9.47 -7.63
C MET A 96 -19.66 -8.12 -7.95
N GLY A 97 -20.25 -7.94 -9.14
CA GLY A 97 -20.96 -6.72 -9.52
C GLY A 97 -20.06 -5.46 -9.60
N LEU A 98 -18.74 -5.63 -9.75
CA LEU A 98 -17.84 -4.48 -9.84
C LEU A 98 -17.96 -3.76 -11.19
N ASN A 99 -17.74 -2.46 -11.19
CA ASN A 99 -17.78 -1.66 -12.41
C ASN A 99 -16.69 -2.11 -13.40
N GLU A 100 -17.11 -2.59 -14.57
CA GLU A 100 -16.20 -3.13 -15.58
C GLU A 100 -15.12 -2.14 -16.04
N LYS A 101 -15.48 -0.85 -16.18
CA LYS A 101 -14.54 0.20 -16.59
C LYS A 101 -13.42 0.35 -15.56
N ASP A 102 -13.76 0.33 -14.28
CA ASP A 102 -12.79 0.47 -13.19
C ASP A 102 -11.88 -0.76 -13.09
N VAL A 103 -12.44 -1.97 -13.16
CA VAL A 103 -11.67 -3.23 -13.12
C VAL A 103 -10.69 -3.30 -14.30
N ARG A 104 -11.13 -2.97 -15.52
CA ARG A 104 -10.25 -2.89 -16.70
C ARG A 104 -9.18 -1.80 -16.55
N LYS A 105 -9.54 -0.62 -16.03
CA LYS A 105 -8.60 0.49 -15.78
C LYS A 105 -7.51 0.07 -14.80
N SER A 106 -7.85 -0.64 -13.71
CA SER A 106 -6.89 -1.20 -12.75
C SER A 106 -5.86 -2.11 -13.44
N ARG A 107 -6.32 -3.09 -14.23
CA ARG A 107 -5.43 -3.99 -14.99
C ARG A 107 -4.54 -3.24 -15.98
N ILE A 108 -5.08 -2.26 -16.71
CA ILE A 108 -4.31 -1.47 -17.67
C ILE A 108 -3.22 -0.67 -16.95
N LYS A 109 -3.56 -0.01 -15.82
CA LYS A 109 -2.59 0.72 -14.99
C LYS A 109 -1.46 -0.20 -14.56
N ALA A 110 -1.77 -1.39 -14.05
CA ALA A 110 -0.79 -2.38 -13.61
C ALA A 110 0.21 -2.76 -14.72
N ARG A 111 -0.29 -3.02 -15.94
CA ARG A 111 0.54 -3.46 -17.08
C ARG A 111 1.35 -2.37 -17.76
N LYS A 112 0.90 -1.11 -17.70
CA LYS A 112 1.59 0.04 -18.35
C LYS A 112 2.73 0.62 -17.51
N ARG A 113 3.01 0.08 -16.32
CA ARG A 113 4.07 0.59 -15.45
C ARG A 113 5.45 0.20 -15.97
N ASN A 114 6.38 1.14 -15.86
CA ASN A 114 7.79 0.90 -16.13
C ASN A 114 8.50 0.29 -14.89
N ASP A 115 9.72 -0.21 -15.10
CA ASP A 115 10.45 -0.92 -14.05
C ASP A 115 10.83 -0.07 -12.83
N THR A 116 10.90 1.26 -13.00
CA THR A 116 11.22 2.21 -11.93
C THR A 116 10.04 2.48 -11.02
N ALA A 117 8.81 2.38 -11.51
CA ALA A 117 7.60 2.57 -10.72
C ALA A 117 7.31 1.38 -9.79
N TYR A 118 7.55 0.13 -10.23
CA TYR A 118 7.14 -1.06 -9.48
C TYR A 118 7.56 -1.09 -8.01
N PRO A 119 8.82 -0.81 -7.63
CA PRO A 119 9.18 -1.02 -6.24
C PRO A 119 8.55 0.03 -5.31
N HIS A 120 8.20 1.24 -5.79
CA HIS A 120 7.39 2.20 -5.02
C HIS A 120 6.00 1.64 -4.71
N ILE A 121 5.29 1.18 -5.73
CA ILE A 121 3.95 0.60 -5.55
C ILE A 121 3.98 -0.66 -4.69
N ILE A 122 4.99 -1.52 -4.87
CA ILE A 122 5.12 -2.74 -4.07
C ILE A 122 5.25 -2.37 -2.58
N GLY A 123 6.03 -1.35 -2.24
CA GLY A 123 6.17 -0.93 -0.85
C GLY A 123 4.92 -0.23 -0.30
N VAL A 124 4.23 0.60 -1.09
CA VAL A 124 2.91 1.14 -0.67
C VAL A 124 1.91 0.00 -0.42
N ASN A 125 1.87 -1.00 -1.29
CA ASN A 125 1.03 -2.17 -1.12
C ASN A 125 1.48 -3.04 0.08
N GLN A 126 2.76 -3.06 0.42
CA GLN A 126 3.25 -3.76 1.61
C GLN A 126 2.69 -3.14 2.89
N ILE A 127 2.54 -1.82 2.93
CA ILE A 127 1.95 -1.09 4.07
C ILE A 127 0.47 -1.46 4.20
N ARG A 128 -0.27 -1.45 3.07
CA ARG A 128 -1.66 -1.89 3.05
C ARG A 128 -1.80 -3.33 3.54
N VAL A 129 -1.01 -4.25 2.98
CA VAL A 129 -0.98 -5.67 3.37
C VAL A 129 -0.71 -5.82 4.86
N ALA A 130 0.20 -5.04 5.44
CA ALA A 130 0.49 -5.09 6.86
C ALA A 130 -0.73 -4.73 7.72
N PHE A 131 -1.48 -3.68 7.37
CA PHE A 131 -2.69 -3.32 8.10
C PHE A 131 -3.87 -4.27 7.82
N ASP A 132 -4.02 -4.76 6.59
CA ASP A 132 -5.04 -5.76 6.24
C ASP A 132 -4.79 -7.09 6.98
N SER A 133 -3.55 -7.57 7.02
CA SER A 133 -3.14 -8.75 7.79
C SER A 133 -3.38 -8.55 9.28
N ALA A 134 -3.03 -7.38 9.83
CA ALA A 134 -3.28 -7.07 11.23
C ALA A 134 -4.79 -7.07 11.57
N SER A 135 -5.63 -6.49 10.71
CA SER A 135 -7.09 -6.43 10.89
C SER A 135 -7.75 -7.81 10.74
N ARG A 136 -7.15 -8.72 9.96
CA ARG A 136 -7.60 -10.12 9.86
C ARG A 136 -7.17 -10.98 11.05
N PHE A 137 -6.06 -10.62 11.68
CA PHE A 137 -5.53 -11.33 12.86
C PHE A 137 -6.15 -10.84 14.17
N ARG A 138 -6.61 -9.59 14.21
CA ARG A 138 -7.17 -8.95 15.39
C ARG A 138 -8.58 -8.43 15.14
N ASP A 139 -9.55 -8.98 15.86
CA ASP A 139 -10.96 -8.60 15.74
C ASP A 139 -11.27 -7.18 16.26
N ASP A 140 -10.35 -6.58 17.02
CA ASP A 140 -10.48 -5.22 17.57
C ASP A 140 -9.91 -4.12 16.65
N TYR A 141 -9.46 -4.49 15.45
CA TYR A 141 -9.03 -3.57 14.40
C TYR A 141 -9.76 -3.85 13.10
N SER A 142 -10.23 -2.81 12.42
CA SER A 142 -10.90 -2.95 11.12
C SER A 142 -10.54 -1.83 10.16
N MET A 143 -10.08 -2.20 8.97
CA MET A 143 -9.82 -1.26 7.88
C MET A 143 -11.15 -0.67 7.38
N LEU A 144 -11.34 0.64 7.54
CA LEU A 144 -12.57 1.32 7.11
C LEU A 144 -12.58 1.60 5.61
N PHE A 145 -11.46 2.08 5.09
CA PHE A 145 -11.23 2.33 3.68
C PHE A 145 -9.73 2.47 3.41
N TRP A 146 -9.32 2.23 2.16
CA TRP A 146 -7.98 2.55 1.67
C TRP A 146 -8.10 3.27 0.33
N GLN A 147 -7.48 4.44 0.21
CA GLN A 147 -7.47 5.25 -1.00
C GLN A 147 -6.04 5.50 -1.48
N TYR A 148 -5.76 5.17 -2.73
CA TYR A 148 -4.46 5.48 -3.35
C TYR A 148 -4.40 6.92 -3.85
N ASP A 149 -3.19 7.43 -4.08
CA ASP A 149 -2.95 8.76 -4.65
C ASP A 149 -3.81 9.06 -5.90
N THR A 150 -4.01 8.07 -6.79
CA THR A 150 -4.81 8.28 -8.01
C THR A 150 -6.30 8.47 -7.76
N GLU A 151 -6.82 7.95 -6.65
CA GLU A 151 -8.23 8.13 -6.26
C GLU A 151 -8.41 9.46 -5.54
N LEU A 152 -7.39 9.86 -4.76
CA LEU A 152 -7.36 11.18 -4.13
C LEU A 152 -7.25 12.32 -5.14
N ARG A 153 -6.66 12.07 -6.32
CA ARG A 153 -6.39 13.08 -7.38
C ARG A 153 -7.45 13.21 -8.48
N ASP A 154 -8.56 12.45 -8.42
CA ASP A 154 -9.57 12.45 -9.49
C ASP A 154 -10.24 13.84 -9.67
N GLU A 155 -11.04 14.05 -10.72
CA GLU A 155 -11.51 15.32 -11.32
C GLU A 155 -11.88 16.48 -10.35
N LYS A 156 -12.24 16.18 -9.10
CA LYS A 156 -12.57 17.16 -8.04
C LYS A 156 -11.40 17.56 -7.12
N ASN A 157 -10.34 16.75 -6.99
CA ASN A 157 -9.34 16.85 -5.91
C ASN A 157 -7.88 16.69 -6.41
N ARG A 158 -7.49 17.37 -7.50
CA ARG A 158 -6.15 17.18 -8.14
C ARG A 158 -4.91 17.34 -7.24
N SER A 159 -5.04 17.87 -6.03
CA SER A 159 -4.10 17.81 -4.89
C SER A 159 -4.59 18.84 -3.87
N PHE A 160 -4.41 18.60 -2.57
CA PHE A 160 -4.86 19.59 -1.58
C PHE A 160 -3.82 20.71 -1.52
N LYS A 161 -4.21 21.88 -2.02
CA LYS A 161 -3.35 23.05 -2.13
C LYS A 161 -3.44 23.85 -0.83
N VAL A 162 -2.31 24.03 -0.17
CA VAL A 162 -2.21 24.82 1.06
C VAL A 162 -1.27 26.01 0.85
N LYS A 163 -1.49 27.10 1.59
CA LYS A 163 -0.54 28.22 1.59
C LYS A 163 0.80 27.75 2.15
N ASN A 164 1.88 28.15 1.50
CA ASN A 164 3.21 27.84 2.01
C ASN A 164 3.52 28.73 3.23
N PRO A 165 3.77 28.16 4.42
CA PRO A 165 4.09 28.95 5.61
C PRO A 165 5.35 29.81 5.45
N ASP A 166 6.36 29.32 4.72
CA ASP A 166 7.62 30.04 4.53
C ASP A 166 7.52 31.19 3.52
N ASN A 167 6.57 31.10 2.58
CA ASN A 167 6.36 32.12 1.56
C ASN A 167 4.88 32.16 1.16
N PRO A 168 4.07 33.03 1.79
CA PRO A 168 2.63 33.12 1.57
C PRO A 168 2.21 33.43 0.13
N LYS A 169 3.13 33.91 -0.74
CA LYS A 169 2.86 34.11 -2.18
C LYS A 169 2.85 32.79 -2.97
N THR A 170 3.27 31.70 -2.35
CA THR A 170 3.36 30.38 -2.96
C THR A 170 2.47 29.37 -2.24
N SER A 171 2.26 28.22 -2.87
CA SER A 171 1.46 27.13 -2.30
C SER A 171 2.25 25.83 -2.31
N LEU A 172 1.96 24.98 -1.33
CA LEU A 172 2.40 23.60 -1.29
C LEU A 172 1.24 22.67 -1.66
N LEU A 173 1.58 21.48 -2.15
CA LEU A 173 0.61 20.44 -2.47
C LEU A 173 0.75 19.29 -1.48
N VAL A 174 -0.37 18.86 -0.92
CA VAL A 174 -0.47 17.63 -0.15
C VAL A 174 -0.79 16.50 -1.12
N THR A 175 0.19 15.63 -1.34
CA THR A 175 0.10 14.50 -2.27
C THR A 175 0.60 13.22 -1.59
N PRO A 176 -0.23 12.59 -0.74
CA PRO A 176 0.09 11.29 -0.13
C PRO A 176 0.24 10.19 -1.18
N ASP A 177 0.96 9.12 -0.83
CA ASP A 177 0.93 7.88 -1.60
C ASP A 177 -0.37 7.10 -1.38
N ALA A 178 -0.92 7.17 -0.16
CA ALA A 178 -2.23 6.66 0.19
C ALA A 178 -2.85 7.39 1.39
N PHE A 179 -4.16 7.26 1.55
CA PHE A 179 -4.93 7.73 2.70
C PHE A 179 -5.86 6.60 3.14
N PHE A 180 -5.94 6.32 4.43
CA PHE A 180 -6.81 5.26 4.94
C PHE A 180 -7.42 5.62 6.28
N GLY A 181 -8.54 4.96 6.56
CA GLY A 181 -9.20 4.99 7.85
C GLY A 181 -9.16 3.60 8.49
N ILE A 182 -8.96 3.55 9.80
CA ILE A 182 -8.97 2.31 10.57
C ILE A 182 -9.76 2.52 11.87
N GLU A 183 -10.58 1.54 12.21
CA GLU A 183 -11.21 1.44 13.52
C GLU A 183 -10.30 0.67 14.46
N THR A 184 -10.19 1.17 15.68
CA THR A 184 -9.29 0.67 16.73
C THR A 184 -10.06 0.59 18.04
N PRO A 185 -9.51 -0.03 19.10
CA PRO A 185 -10.14 -0.03 20.41
C PRO A 185 -10.38 1.37 21.00
N LYS A 186 -9.67 2.39 20.50
CA LYS A 186 -9.79 3.79 20.95
C LYS A 186 -10.67 4.64 20.03
N GLY A 187 -11.33 4.02 19.05
CA GLY A 187 -12.11 4.69 18.02
C GLY A 187 -11.39 4.77 16.68
N LYS A 188 -11.85 5.68 15.83
CA LYS A 188 -11.40 5.79 14.43
C LYS A 188 -10.15 6.66 14.31
N ALA A 189 -9.21 6.21 13.49
CA ALA A 189 -8.01 6.95 13.14
C ALA A 189 -7.89 7.08 11.62
N TYR A 190 -7.36 8.22 11.18
CA TYR A 190 -7.20 8.56 9.76
C TYR A 190 -5.75 8.91 9.48
N LEU A 191 -5.17 8.29 8.45
CA LEU A 191 -3.73 8.30 8.25
C LEU A 191 -3.37 8.49 6.78
N PHE A 192 -2.48 9.44 6.52
CA PHE A 192 -1.76 9.53 5.25
C PHE A 192 -0.50 8.66 5.27
N VAL A 193 -0.17 8.09 4.12
CA VAL A 193 1.00 7.22 3.94
C VAL A 193 1.99 7.88 2.99
N GLU A 194 3.25 7.79 3.39
CA GLU A 194 4.43 8.24 2.67
C GLU A 194 5.43 7.11 2.62
N TYR A 195 5.63 6.52 1.44
CA TYR A 195 6.66 5.52 1.24
C TYR A 195 7.88 6.13 0.55
N GLN A 196 8.92 6.38 1.33
CA GLN A 196 10.13 7.02 0.83
C GLN A 196 11.19 6.01 0.44
N ARG A 197 11.43 5.91 -0.86
CA ARG A 197 12.52 5.12 -1.45
C ARG A 197 13.74 5.95 -1.79
N GLY A 198 14.92 5.33 -1.69
CA GLY A 198 16.19 5.91 -2.13
C GLY A 198 16.56 7.26 -1.50
N LYS A 199 17.65 7.88 -1.97
CA LYS A 199 18.14 9.15 -1.41
C LYS A 199 17.07 10.25 -1.48
N VAL A 200 16.81 10.85 -0.33
CA VAL A 200 15.80 11.90 -0.17
C VAL A 200 16.32 13.20 -0.75
N ASN A 201 15.54 13.84 -1.62
CA ASN A 201 15.72 15.27 -1.83
C ASN A 201 15.17 15.99 -0.59
N ALA A 202 16.09 16.45 0.27
CA ALA A 202 15.76 17.03 1.57
C ALA A 202 14.76 18.19 1.47
N SER A 203 14.88 19.03 0.43
CA SER A 203 13.95 20.15 0.18
C SER A 203 12.54 19.64 -0.15
N ARG A 204 12.41 18.64 -1.04
CA ARG A 204 11.10 18.05 -1.36
C ARG A 204 10.45 17.41 -0.14
N PHE A 205 11.21 16.65 0.65
CA PHE A 205 10.69 16.03 1.87
C PHE A 205 10.24 17.08 2.90
N ARG A 206 11.06 18.11 3.14
CA ARG A 206 10.71 19.25 4.00
C ARG A 206 9.41 19.92 3.55
N ASN A 207 9.29 20.26 2.26
CA ASN A 207 8.10 20.89 1.72
C ASN A 207 6.86 20.00 1.87
N LYS A 208 7.02 18.67 1.82
CA LYS A 208 5.94 17.73 2.05
C LYS A 208 5.46 17.75 3.51
N MET A 209 6.39 17.74 4.47
CA MET A 209 6.03 17.85 5.89
C MET A 209 5.38 19.21 6.20
N LEU A 210 5.90 20.32 5.66
CA LEU A 210 5.23 21.63 5.76
C LEU A 210 3.80 21.61 5.20
N ALA A 211 3.58 20.93 4.07
CA ALA A 211 2.27 20.84 3.46
C ALA A 211 1.27 20.14 4.39
N TYR A 212 1.66 19.01 5.00
CA TYR A 212 0.80 18.31 5.97
C TYR A 212 0.50 19.15 7.20
N ALA A 213 1.52 19.79 7.78
CA ALA A 213 1.34 20.70 8.91
C ALA A 213 0.35 21.83 8.59
N ALA A 214 0.53 22.51 7.46
CA ALA A 214 -0.37 23.57 7.01
C ALA A 214 -1.79 23.04 6.77
N PHE A 215 -1.92 21.85 6.17
CA PHE A 215 -3.21 21.19 5.91
C PHE A 215 -3.94 20.79 7.19
N TRP A 216 -3.21 20.42 8.23
CA TRP A 216 -3.77 20.11 9.53
C TRP A 216 -4.31 21.36 10.25
N ARG A 217 -3.59 22.48 10.16
CA ARG A 217 -3.97 23.73 10.83
C ARG A 217 -5.09 24.50 10.15
N ASP A 218 -5.15 24.48 8.82
CA ASP A 218 -6.11 25.29 8.10
C ASP A 218 -7.55 24.80 8.34
N LYS A 219 -8.30 25.50 9.19
CA LYS A 219 -9.70 25.15 9.49
C LYS A 219 -10.68 25.48 8.38
N LYS A 220 -10.29 26.31 7.41
CA LYS A 220 -11.17 26.74 6.32
C LYS A 220 -10.94 25.94 5.04
N ASN A 221 -9.69 25.65 4.71
CA ASN A 221 -9.30 24.95 3.47
C ASN A 221 -8.42 23.72 3.73
N GLY A 222 -8.23 23.32 4.98
CA GLY A 222 -7.42 22.17 5.35
C GLY A 222 -8.23 20.88 5.47
N PHE A 223 -7.68 19.88 6.17
CA PHE A 223 -8.19 18.52 6.19
C PHE A 223 -9.68 18.41 6.49
N GLU A 224 -10.17 19.09 7.54
CA GLU A 224 -11.56 18.99 8.00
C GLU A 224 -12.56 19.66 7.04
N SER A 225 -12.10 20.51 6.11
CA SER A 225 -12.94 21.08 5.05
C SER A 225 -13.08 20.16 3.84
N VAL A 226 -12.11 19.26 3.66
CA VAL A 226 -12.03 18.34 2.51
C VAL A 226 -12.59 16.97 2.86
N PHE A 227 -12.33 16.50 4.07
CA PHE A 227 -12.71 15.19 4.56
C PHE A 227 -13.74 15.34 5.69
N PRO A 228 -14.75 14.46 5.77
CA PRO A 228 -15.75 14.46 6.83
C PRO A 228 -15.21 13.87 8.16
N TYR A 229 -13.91 13.99 8.39
CA TYR A 229 -13.18 13.32 9.46
C TYR A 229 -12.40 14.33 10.30
N LYS A 230 -12.12 13.98 11.56
CA LYS A 230 -11.40 14.85 12.50
C LYS A 230 -9.94 14.43 12.61
N GLY A 231 -9.04 15.35 12.27
CA GLY A 231 -7.60 15.16 12.36
C GLY A 231 -7.04 14.00 11.53
N PHE A 232 -5.72 13.94 11.43
CA PHE A 232 -5.02 12.83 10.79
C PHE A 232 -3.61 12.68 11.36
N ARG A 233 -2.99 11.53 11.06
CA ARG A 233 -1.56 11.28 11.23
C ARG A 233 -0.90 11.02 9.88
N VAL A 234 0.42 11.13 9.83
CA VAL A 234 1.24 10.86 8.65
C VAL A 234 2.23 9.76 9.00
N LEU A 235 2.12 8.63 8.30
CA LEU A 235 3.03 7.51 8.39
C LEU A 235 4.11 7.66 7.32
N VAL A 236 5.37 7.73 7.75
CA VAL A 236 6.53 7.76 6.87
C VAL A 236 7.29 6.45 7.00
N ILE A 237 7.25 5.66 5.94
CA ILE A 237 7.91 4.37 5.82
C ILE A 237 9.11 4.56 4.90
N THR A 238 10.28 4.06 5.29
CA THR A 238 11.51 4.31 4.52
C THR A 238 12.44 3.09 4.46
N GLU A 239 13.15 2.96 3.34
CA GLU A 239 14.26 2.00 3.16
C GLU A 239 15.50 2.42 3.99
N GLN A 240 15.59 3.69 4.40
CA GLN A 240 16.75 4.26 5.08
C GLN A 240 16.57 4.38 6.60
N LYS A 241 17.63 4.78 7.31
CA LYS A 241 17.54 5.10 8.74
C LYS A 241 16.55 6.24 8.98
N VAL A 242 15.63 6.04 9.93
CA VAL A 242 14.56 6.98 10.25
C VAL A 242 15.05 8.30 10.88
N ASP A 243 16.21 8.30 11.56
CA ASP A 243 16.69 9.47 12.30
C ASP A 243 16.88 10.71 11.43
N GLY A 244 17.30 10.52 10.17
CA GLY A 244 17.45 11.63 9.22
C GLY A 244 16.11 12.31 8.90
N PHE A 245 15.03 11.52 8.77
CA PHE A 245 13.68 12.00 8.52
C PHE A 245 13.08 12.66 9.74
N ILE A 246 13.30 12.09 10.92
CA ILE A 246 12.88 12.66 12.20
C ILE A 246 13.53 14.03 12.39
N ARG A 247 14.86 14.13 12.24
CA ARG A 247 15.60 15.41 12.33
C ARG A 247 15.19 16.42 11.26
N ALA A 248 14.83 15.96 10.06
CA ALA A 248 14.34 16.85 9.02
C ALA A 248 12.96 17.40 9.41
N THR A 249 12.06 16.56 9.89
CA THR A 249 10.70 16.93 10.28
C THR A 249 10.69 17.83 11.52
N SER A 250 11.57 17.58 12.50
CA SER A 250 11.68 18.39 13.72
C SER A 250 12.09 19.85 13.48
N LYS A 251 12.70 20.14 12.32
CA LYS A 251 13.12 21.49 11.92
C LYS A 251 12.04 22.25 11.14
N VAL A 252 10.94 21.58 10.85
CA VAL A 252 9.97 22.04 9.87
C VAL A 252 8.71 22.57 10.52
N ASP A 253 8.29 21.97 11.63
CA ASP A 253 7.04 22.33 12.27
C ASP A 253 6.98 21.93 13.75
N ASP A 254 6.05 22.51 14.52
CA ASP A 254 5.80 22.14 15.92
C ASP A 254 4.76 21.01 16.09
N LEU A 255 3.99 20.65 15.04
CA LEU A 255 3.01 19.55 15.07
C LEU A 255 3.68 18.17 14.95
N LEU A 256 4.69 17.94 15.77
CA LEU A 256 5.52 16.74 15.75
C LEU A 256 4.74 15.45 16.05
N GLN A 257 3.63 15.58 16.79
CA GLN A 257 2.78 14.47 17.22
C GLN A 257 1.97 13.81 16.09
N ILE A 258 1.87 14.44 14.92
CA ILE A 258 1.12 13.85 13.80
C ILE A 258 2.00 12.92 12.96
N TYR A 259 3.33 12.94 13.11
CA TYR A 259 4.25 12.18 12.27
C TYR A 259 4.81 10.94 12.97
N TYR A 260 4.71 9.80 12.29
CA TYR A 260 5.22 8.51 12.75
C TYR A 260 6.12 7.90 11.69
N PHE A 261 7.29 7.42 12.11
CA PHE A 261 8.34 6.91 11.22
C PHE A 261 8.63 5.46 11.51
N ILE A 262 8.87 4.68 10.46
CA ILE A 262 9.29 3.29 10.58
C ILE A 262 10.23 2.93 9.43
N ASN A 263 11.16 2.01 9.68
CA ASN A 263 11.94 1.42 8.60
C ASN A 263 11.16 0.24 7.99
N GLU A 264 11.16 0.12 6.68
CA GLU A 264 10.38 -0.92 5.99
C GLU A 264 10.73 -2.35 6.44
N VAL A 265 11.94 -2.58 6.96
CA VAL A 265 12.37 -3.91 7.43
C VAL A 265 11.48 -4.44 8.55
N SER A 266 10.80 -3.56 9.28
CA SER A 266 9.88 -3.92 10.38
C SER A 266 8.52 -4.42 9.90
N ILE A 267 8.21 -4.31 8.60
CA ILE A 267 6.91 -4.70 8.03
C ILE A 267 7.07 -5.49 6.73
N THR A 268 8.21 -6.17 6.56
CA THR A 268 8.43 -7.04 5.39
C THR A 268 7.46 -8.20 5.39
N SER A 269 7.28 -8.83 4.24
CA SER A 269 6.40 -9.99 4.16
C SER A 269 6.83 -11.12 5.10
N ASP A 270 8.14 -11.34 5.30
CA ASP A 270 8.64 -12.40 6.19
C ASP A 270 8.29 -12.09 7.66
N VAL A 271 8.43 -10.83 8.09
CA VAL A 271 8.00 -10.40 9.43
C VAL A 271 6.50 -10.60 9.64
N LEU A 272 5.68 -10.28 8.63
CA LEU A 272 4.22 -10.40 8.73
C LEU A 272 3.74 -11.86 8.75
N PHE A 273 4.47 -12.81 8.17
CA PHE A 273 4.11 -14.22 8.31
C PHE A 273 4.21 -14.70 9.75
N ASP A 274 5.27 -14.29 10.45
CA ASP A 274 5.50 -14.67 11.84
C ASP A 274 4.66 -13.83 12.82
N VAL A 275 4.45 -12.56 12.46
CA VAL A 275 3.80 -11.56 13.31
C VAL A 275 2.84 -10.70 12.47
N PRO A 276 1.62 -11.18 12.17
CA PRO A 276 0.68 -10.49 11.28
C PRO A 276 0.27 -9.08 11.73
N ASP A 277 0.34 -8.82 13.04
CA ASP A 277 0.01 -7.54 13.66
C ASP A 277 1.25 -6.67 13.97
N ALA A 278 2.44 -7.00 13.42
CA ALA A 278 3.69 -6.29 13.72
C ALA A 278 3.59 -4.77 13.54
N ILE A 279 2.84 -4.31 12.54
CA ILE A 279 2.64 -2.88 12.26
C ILE A 279 1.87 -2.14 13.37
N LEU A 280 1.14 -2.86 14.23
CA LEU A 280 0.41 -2.29 15.36
C LEU A 280 1.23 -2.25 16.66
N LYS A 281 2.37 -2.95 16.70
CA LYS A 281 3.25 -3.06 17.88
C LYS A 281 4.08 -1.80 18.09
N PRO A 282 4.87 -1.71 19.19
CA PRO A 282 5.86 -0.66 19.39
C PRO A 282 7.01 -0.74 18.37
N VAL A 283 6.74 -0.34 17.13
CA VAL A 283 7.71 -0.30 16.01
C VAL A 283 7.85 1.08 15.40
N TRP A 284 7.00 2.03 15.80
CA TRP A 284 6.98 3.38 15.27
C TRP A 284 7.85 4.32 16.09
N ARG A 285 8.56 5.24 15.44
CA ARG A 285 9.24 6.37 16.07
C ARG A 285 8.42 7.62 15.87
N ALA A 286 8.02 8.28 16.97
CA ALA A 286 7.47 9.63 16.91
C ALA A 286 8.62 10.65 17.01
N VAL A 287 8.44 11.86 16.48
CA VAL A 287 9.53 12.86 16.46
C VAL A 287 9.93 13.31 17.87
N ASN A 288 8.97 13.34 18.80
CA ASN A 288 9.13 13.83 20.16
C ASN A 288 9.29 12.72 21.21
N LYS A 289 9.59 11.48 20.80
CA LYS A 289 9.75 10.34 21.71
C LYS A 289 10.95 9.49 21.32
N ASP A 290 11.78 9.17 22.30
CA ASP A 290 12.97 8.34 22.09
C ASP A 290 12.63 6.85 22.00
N SER A 291 11.56 6.41 22.67
CA SER A 291 11.10 5.03 22.65
C SER A 291 10.20 4.72 21.46
N LEU A 292 10.19 3.45 21.04
CA LEU A 292 9.24 2.97 20.05
C LEU A 292 7.81 3.05 20.60
N GLN A 293 6.87 3.39 19.73
CA GLN A 293 5.48 3.67 20.04
C GLN A 293 4.57 2.69 19.33
N CYS A 294 3.49 2.28 19.99
CA CYS A 294 2.33 1.79 19.26
C CYS A 294 1.69 2.95 18.52
N LEU A 295 1.11 2.66 17.36
CA LEU A 295 0.47 3.70 16.56
C LEU A 295 -0.79 4.25 17.25
N PHE A 296 -1.61 3.40 17.88
CA PHE A 296 -2.95 3.76 18.39
C PHE A 296 -3.06 3.77 19.93
N GLN A 297 -1.93 3.96 20.63
CA GLN A 297 -1.93 4.23 22.07
C GLN A 297 -2.28 5.68 22.39
#